data_AF-A0AAN7V6Q3-F1
#
_entry.id   AF-A0AAN7V6Q3-F1
#
_cell.length_a   1.000
_cell.length_b   1.000
_cell.length_c   1.000
_cell.angle_alpha   90.00
_cell.angle_beta   90.00
_cell.angle_gamma   90.00
#
_symmetry.space_group_name_H-M   'P 1'
#
loop_
_entity.id
_entity.type
_entity.pdbx_description
1 polymer ?
#
loop_
_entity_poly.entity_id
_entity_poly.type
_entity_poly.pdbx_seq_one_letter_code
_entity_poly.pdbx_strand_id
1 'polypeptide(L)'
;MNFASEKKTRQIKVGHKVHEIRVQRDLFRRLLSLAMEDNIDVEKTLSYPITSVPMSLCHADGTLHKTPKSVMVGVLTSNTTNDEVPRRYDAVIFDGFFLLHTMKDIPKTFGNISKKIMSILTATHARRVDIVFDQYFSPSIKEYERAQRHEVRNREYFITGPEQVRPVDFIKELRNIEFKQAFINFLITHWSTNEMAEFIGNTIINLNYKECYTYSAHNNSVTSYAYDNLSCQNHEEADTKIIFHICQMGNDVSDVSIKTSDTDILIVMLGNMDHLRNNNLKIYMEYGTMHSKKWINISELQITLGPLLCQSLPGFHALTEDDIDNEESDDDEELITDVSDYDENN
;
A
#
# COMPACT_ATOMS: atom_id res chain seq x y z
N MET A 1 -39.26 33.40 15.00
CA MET A 1 -39.46 32.60 13.77
C MET A 1 -39.89 31.21 14.22
N ASN A 2 -41.09 30.74 13.84
CA ASN A 2 -41.74 29.55 14.40
C ASN A 2 -41.51 28.32 13.48
N PHE A 3 -40.81 27.30 14.00
CA PHE A 3 -40.53 26.00 13.36
C PHE A 3 -41.77 25.13 13.05
N ALA A 4 -42.99 25.56 13.41
CA ALA A 4 -44.24 24.85 13.13
C ALA A 4 -44.65 24.83 11.63
N SER A 5 -43.83 25.39 10.73
CA SER A 5 -44.08 25.42 9.29
C SER A 5 -43.20 24.48 8.45
N GLU A 6 -42.35 23.65 9.06
CA GLU A 6 -41.58 22.66 8.32
C GLU A 6 -42.47 21.48 7.89
N LYS A 7 -42.66 21.36 6.57
CA LYS A 7 -43.32 20.23 5.91
C LYS A 7 -42.63 18.92 6.27
N LYS A 8 -43.42 17.86 6.50
CA LYS A 8 -42.98 16.46 6.72
C LYS A 8 -41.76 16.12 5.87
N THR A 9 -40.59 16.04 6.50
CA THR A 9 -39.40 15.41 5.93
C THR A 9 -39.66 13.92 5.79
N ARG A 10 -39.49 13.38 4.57
CA ARG A 10 -39.48 11.95 4.33
C ARG A 10 -38.31 11.34 5.11
N GLN A 11 -38.61 10.43 6.05
CA GLN A 11 -37.58 9.58 6.64
C GLN A 11 -37.01 8.66 5.56
N ILE A 12 -35.83 8.96 5.06
CA ILE A 12 -35.00 8.00 4.34
C ILE A 12 -34.15 7.31 5.40
N LYS A 13 -34.57 6.11 5.81
CA LYS A 13 -33.78 5.28 6.73
C LYS A 13 -32.69 4.57 5.93
N VAL A 14 -31.46 5.01 6.15
CA VAL A 14 -30.25 4.17 6.02
C VAL A 14 -29.55 4.32 7.37
N GLY A 15 -29.44 3.23 8.13
CA GLY A 15 -29.38 3.21 9.60
C GLY A 15 -28.36 4.11 10.30
N HIS A 16 -27.22 4.42 9.67
CA HIS A 16 -26.14 5.23 10.27
C HIS A 16 -26.29 6.74 10.04
N LYS A 17 -26.69 7.18 8.83
CA LYS A 17 -26.83 8.62 8.49
C LYS A 17 -27.83 9.37 9.37
N VAL A 18 -28.88 8.69 9.83
CA VAL A 18 -29.92 9.32 10.67
C VAL A 18 -29.39 9.67 12.07
N HIS A 19 -28.42 8.90 12.58
CA HIS A 19 -27.83 9.15 13.89
C HIS A 19 -26.87 10.35 13.84
N GLU A 20 -25.97 10.41 12.85
CA GLU A 20 -25.04 11.52 12.64
C GLU A 20 -25.76 12.87 12.47
N ILE A 21 -26.80 12.90 11.63
CA ILE A 21 -27.62 14.11 11.42
C ILE A 21 -28.27 14.56 12.74
N ARG A 22 -28.70 13.60 13.58
CA ARG A 22 -29.31 13.91 14.87
C ARG A 22 -28.29 14.47 15.86
N VAL A 23 -27.08 13.89 15.92
CA VAL A 23 -25.98 14.37 16.77
C VAL A 23 -25.57 15.78 16.35
N GLN A 24 -25.31 16.02 15.06
CA GLN A 24 -24.95 17.35 14.55
C GLN A 24 -26.04 18.38 14.83
N ARG A 25 -27.32 18.03 14.61
CA ARG A 25 -28.45 18.91 14.91
C ARG A 25 -28.54 19.23 16.40
N ASP A 26 -28.43 18.22 17.26
CA ASP A 26 -28.59 18.40 18.70
C ASP A 26 -27.41 19.20 19.29
N LEU A 27 -26.20 19.04 18.74
CA LEU A 27 -25.01 19.79 19.13
C LEU A 27 -25.03 21.23 18.62
N PHE A 28 -25.42 21.45 17.36
CA PHE A 28 -25.68 22.78 16.80
C PHE A 28 -26.76 23.53 17.59
N ARG A 29 -27.84 22.82 17.97
CA ARG A 29 -28.91 23.40 18.79
C ARG A 29 -28.40 23.83 20.16
N ARG A 30 -27.58 23.01 20.83
CA ARG A 30 -26.97 23.37 22.12
C ARG A 30 -26.05 24.57 21.99
N LEU A 31 -25.22 24.60 20.96
CA LEU A 31 -24.27 25.67 20.69
C LEU A 31 -24.99 27.00 20.39
N LEU A 32 -26.08 26.96 19.62
CA LEU A 32 -26.93 28.13 19.38
C LEU A 32 -27.65 28.58 20.65
N SER A 33 -28.17 27.65 21.47
CA SER A 33 -28.80 27.97 22.76
C SER A 33 -27.82 28.67 23.71
N LEU A 34 -26.61 28.13 23.87
CA LEU A 34 -25.55 28.74 24.69
C LEU A 34 -25.15 30.11 24.14
N ALA A 35 -25.01 30.26 22.82
CA ALA A 35 -24.69 31.56 22.24
C ALA A 35 -25.79 32.62 22.46
N MET A 36 -27.06 32.21 22.46
CA MET A 36 -28.19 33.08 22.75
C MET A 36 -28.35 33.42 24.23
N GLU A 37 -28.00 32.50 25.14
CA GLU A 37 -28.09 32.70 26.60
C GLU A 37 -26.89 33.49 27.15
N ASP A 38 -25.68 33.22 26.65
CA ASP A 38 -24.43 33.78 27.17
C ASP A 38 -23.83 34.90 26.29
N ASN A 39 -24.57 35.35 25.27
CA ASN A 39 -24.16 36.42 24.32
C ASN A 39 -22.80 36.13 23.64
N ILE A 40 -22.55 34.85 23.35
CA ILE A 40 -21.32 34.38 22.69
C ILE A 40 -21.44 34.66 21.20
N ASP A 41 -20.36 35.17 20.61
CA ASP A 41 -20.27 35.43 19.18
C ASP A 41 -20.44 34.11 18.38
N VAL A 42 -21.58 33.99 17.70
CA VAL A 42 -21.94 32.82 16.89
C VAL A 42 -20.97 32.64 15.72
N GLU A 43 -20.49 33.72 15.10
CA GLU A 43 -19.55 33.66 13.99
C GLU A 43 -18.21 33.08 14.47
N LYS A 44 -17.75 33.55 15.63
CA LYS A 44 -16.56 32.99 16.28
C LYS A 44 -16.77 31.53 16.68
N THR A 45 -17.94 31.17 17.21
CA THR A 45 -18.20 29.80 17.67
C THR A 45 -18.25 28.80 16.51
N LEU A 46 -18.79 29.21 15.35
CA LEU A 46 -18.81 28.40 14.14
C LEU A 46 -17.46 28.30 13.42
N SER A 47 -16.44 29.05 13.87
CA SER A 47 -15.06 28.87 13.39
C SER A 47 -14.34 27.67 14.02
N TYR A 48 -14.94 27.04 15.04
CA TYR A 48 -14.41 25.86 15.71
C TYR A 48 -15.16 24.58 15.29
N PRO A 49 -14.48 23.41 15.28
CA PRO A 49 -15.13 22.13 15.02
C PRO A 49 -16.27 21.89 16.02
N ILE A 50 -17.46 21.63 15.51
CA ILE A 50 -18.67 21.36 16.30
C ILE A 50 -18.65 19.92 16.85
N THR A 51 -17.87 19.04 16.23
CA THR A 51 -17.69 17.64 16.62
C THR A 51 -16.25 17.41 17.05
N SER A 52 -16.03 16.43 17.92
CA SER A 52 -14.69 16.02 18.38
C SER A 52 -13.77 15.60 17.23
N VAL A 53 -14.36 15.15 16.11
CA VAL A 53 -13.65 14.74 14.90
C VAL A 53 -14.27 15.37 13.65
N PRO A 54 -13.50 15.61 12.56
CA PRO A 54 -14.05 16.08 11.30
C PRO A 54 -14.95 15.00 10.67
N MET A 55 -16.26 15.21 10.66
CA MET A 55 -17.23 14.23 10.13
C MET A 55 -17.09 13.96 8.62
N SER A 56 -16.29 14.76 7.90
CA SER A 56 -15.90 14.48 6.52
C SER A 56 -14.85 13.37 6.39
N LEU A 57 -14.12 13.08 7.47
CA LEU A 57 -13.03 12.10 7.53
C LEU A 57 -13.33 10.97 8.51
N CYS A 58 -14.13 11.21 9.54
CA CYS A 58 -14.41 10.25 10.60
C CYS A 58 -15.91 9.98 10.77
N HIS A 59 -16.24 8.76 11.17
CA HIS A 59 -17.53 8.39 11.74
C HIS A 59 -17.74 9.07 13.10
N ALA A 60 -18.98 9.08 13.58
CA ALA A 60 -19.34 9.73 14.85
C ALA A 60 -18.69 9.06 16.10
N ASP A 61 -18.22 7.83 15.97
CA ASP A 61 -17.47 7.09 16.99
C ASP A 61 -15.96 7.39 16.97
N GLY A 62 -15.49 8.25 16.07
CA GLY A 62 -14.08 8.61 15.93
C GLY A 62 -13.28 7.74 14.97
N THR A 63 -13.86 6.66 14.44
CA THR A 63 -13.20 5.82 13.43
C THR A 63 -13.12 6.52 12.07
N LEU A 64 -12.06 6.27 11.28
CA LEU A 64 -11.91 6.89 9.96
C LEU A 64 -12.86 6.28 8.91
N HIS A 65 -13.37 7.11 8.00
CA HIS A 65 -14.13 6.64 6.84
C HIS A 65 -13.22 5.87 5.90
N LYS A 66 -13.52 4.60 5.64
CA LYS A 66 -12.77 3.78 4.69
C LYS A 66 -13.38 3.85 3.29
N THR A 67 -12.61 4.30 2.30
CA THR A 67 -12.98 4.18 0.89
C THR A 67 -12.28 3.00 0.22
N PRO A 68 -12.90 2.33 -0.77
CA PRO A 68 -12.22 1.24 -1.46
C PRO A 68 -11.05 1.79 -2.29
N LYS A 69 -9.79 1.43 -1.94
CA LYS A 69 -8.54 1.93 -2.58
C LYS A 69 -8.61 2.00 -4.12
N SER A 70 -9.18 0.97 -4.74
CA SER A 70 -9.33 0.86 -6.21
C SER A 70 -10.17 1.96 -6.88
N VAL A 71 -11.06 2.65 -6.14
CA VAL A 71 -11.89 3.74 -6.68
C VAL A 71 -11.02 4.93 -7.04
N MET A 72 -10.00 5.23 -6.23
CA MET A 72 -9.12 6.37 -6.45
C MET A 72 -8.36 6.27 -7.78
N VAL A 73 -7.83 5.08 -8.11
CA VAL A 73 -7.22 4.84 -9.43
C VAL A 73 -8.21 5.17 -10.56
N GLY A 74 -9.46 4.73 -10.42
CA GLY A 74 -10.52 5.03 -11.40
C GLY A 74 -10.78 6.53 -11.56
N VAL A 75 -10.84 7.26 -10.45
CA VAL A 75 -11.06 8.72 -10.46
C VAL A 75 -9.88 9.45 -11.12
N LEU A 76 -8.64 9.14 -10.74
CA LEU A 76 -7.45 9.80 -11.28
C LEU A 76 -7.26 9.54 -12.78
N THR A 77 -7.54 8.32 -13.23
CA THR A 77 -7.39 7.91 -14.64
C THR A 77 -8.58 8.27 -15.54
N SER A 78 -9.67 8.81 -14.98
CA SER A 78 -10.93 9.01 -15.71
C SER A 78 -10.84 9.97 -16.91
N ASN A 79 -9.89 10.90 -16.86
CA ASN A 79 -9.67 11.92 -17.90
C ASN A 79 -8.43 11.64 -18.76
N THR A 80 -7.75 10.52 -18.56
CA THR A 80 -6.53 10.18 -19.31
C THR A 80 -6.90 9.45 -20.60
N THR A 81 -6.32 9.86 -21.73
CA THR A 81 -6.44 9.11 -22.98
C THR A 81 -5.62 7.83 -22.88
N ASN A 82 -6.16 6.71 -23.39
CA ASN A 82 -5.37 5.48 -23.53
C ASN A 82 -4.31 5.70 -24.61
N ASP A 83 -3.16 6.21 -24.22
CA ASP A 83 -2.03 6.44 -25.11
C ASP A 83 -1.39 5.14 -25.60
N GLU A 84 -0.65 5.23 -26.70
CA GLU A 84 0.13 4.12 -27.25
C GLU A 84 1.15 3.63 -26.21
N VAL A 85 0.86 2.48 -25.61
CA VAL A 85 1.76 1.79 -24.69
C VAL A 85 3.06 1.42 -25.43
N PRO A 86 4.25 1.74 -24.88
CA PRO A 86 5.51 1.34 -25.47
C PRO A 86 5.57 -0.17 -25.70
N ARG A 87 6.09 -0.59 -26.87
CA ARG A 87 6.26 -2.02 -27.19
C ARG A 87 7.34 -2.70 -26.35
N ARG A 88 8.27 -1.91 -25.81
CA ARG A 88 9.40 -2.36 -24.97
C ARG A 88 9.73 -1.28 -23.96
N TYR A 89 10.27 -1.72 -22.83
CA TYR A 89 10.75 -0.87 -21.75
C TYR A 89 12.24 -1.14 -21.52
N ASP A 90 13.00 -0.11 -21.15
CA ASP A 90 14.41 -0.24 -20.82
C ASP A 90 14.60 -0.93 -19.47
N ALA A 91 13.72 -0.62 -18.52
CA ALA A 91 13.63 -1.29 -17.23
C ALA A 91 12.19 -1.69 -16.87
N VAL A 92 12.05 -2.81 -16.16
CA VAL A 92 10.75 -3.25 -15.62
C VAL A 92 10.90 -3.55 -14.14
N ILE A 93 9.96 -3.05 -13.34
CA ILE A 93 9.94 -3.28 -11.89
C ILE A 93 8.71 -4.10 -11.53
N PHE A 94 8.91 -5.16 -10.77
CA PHE A 94 7.86 -6.03 -10.26
C PHE A 94 7.70 -5.83 -8.76
N ASP A 95 6.46 -5.64 -8.33
CA ASP A 95 6.05 -5.97 -6.97
C ASP A 95 6.13 -7.49 -6.81
N GLY A 96 7.02 -7.93 -5.91
CA GLY A 96 7.39 -9.32 -5.74
C GLY A 96 6.23 -10.19 -5.26
N PHE A 97 5.47 -9.76 -4.25
CA PHE A 97 4.35 -10.56 -3.75
C PHE A 97 3.17 -10.53 -4.72
N PHE A 98 2.92 -9.40 -5.39
CA PHE A 98 1.96 -9.37 -6.48
C PHE A 98 2.30 -10.36 -7.60
N LEU A 99 3.57 -10.42 -8.02
CA LEU A 99 4.02 -11.40 -9.00
C LEU A 99 3.71 -12.82 -8.53
N LEU A 100 4.04 -13.14 -7.27
CA LEU A 100 3.81 -14.48 -6.73
C LEU A 100 2.31 -14.86 -6.70
N HIS A 101 1.44 -13.91 -6.37
CA HIS A 101 -0.01 -14.12 -6.36
C HIS A 101 -0.61 -14.28 -7.76
N THR A 102 0.02 -13.72 -8.79
CA THR A 102 -0.47 -13.80 -10.18
C THR A 102 0.08 -14.99 -10.97
N MET A 103 1.08 -15.69 -10.45
CA MET A 103 1.63 -16.88 -11.09
C MET A 103 0.60 -18.01 -11.19
N LYS A 104 0.23 -18.36 -12.42
CA LYS A 104 -0.52 -19.60 -12.72
C LYS A 104 0.42 -20.80 -12.76
N ASP A 105 -0.09 -22.01 -12.57
CA ASP A 105 0.65 -23.27 -12.73
C ASP A 105 1.98 -23.33 -11.96
N ILE A 106 1.92 -23.12 -10.64
CA ILE A 106 3.10 -23.06 -9.77
C ILE A 106 3.81 -24.43 -9.77
N PRO A 107 5.10 -24.50 -10.18
CA PRO A 107 5.86 -25.74 -10.26
C PRO A 107 5.94 -26.50 -8.92
N LYS A 108 6.27 -27.80 -8.98
CA LYS A 108 6.26 -28.69 -7.80
C LYS A 108 7.40 -28.44 -6.81
N THR A 109 8.55 -27.97 -7.27
CA THR A 109 9.75 -27.77 -6.44
C THR A 109 10.17 -26.30 -6.41
N PHE A 110 10.80 -25.87 -5.32
CA PHE A 110 11.22 -24.47 -5.16
C PHE A 110 12.21 -24.02 -6.24
N GLY A 111 13.14 -24.89 -6.67
CA GLY A 111 14.08 -24.61 -7.75
C GLY A 111 13.36 -24.33 -9.07
N ASN A 112 12.32 -25.10 -9.39
CA ASN A 112 11.52 -24.87 -10.59
C ASN A 112 10.65 -23.61 -10.48
N ILE A 113 10.15 -23.27 -9.28
CA ILE A 113 9.46 -21.99 -9.03
C ILE A 113 10.42 -20.83 -9.27
N SER A 114 11.64 -20.91 -8.72
CA SER A 114 12.68 -19.90 -8.88
C SER A 114 13.07 -19.70 -10.35
N LYS A 115 13.27 -20.79 -11.11
CA LYS A 115 13.51 -20.75 -12.57
C LYS A 115 12.33 -20.11 -13.31
N LYS A 116 11.10 -20.48 -12.95
CA LYS A 116 9.89 -19.89 -13.55
C LYS A 116 9.79 -18.38 -13.29
N ILE A 117 10.06 -17.92 -12.08
CA ILE A 117 10.09 -16.48 -11.76
C ILE A 117 11.11 -15.80 -12.65
N MET A 118 12.34 -16.32 -12.71
CA MET A 118 13.38 -15.76 -13.58
C MET A 118 12.94 -15.69 -15.05
N SER A 119 12.31 -16.75 -15.59
CA SER A 119 11.76 -16.74 -16.95
C SER A 119 10.68 -15.67 -17.15
N ILE A 120 9.83 -15.42 -16.15
CA ILE A 120 8.83 -14.34 -16.23
C ILE A 120 9.51 -12.97 -16.26
N LEU A 121 10.55 -12.77 -15.43
CA LEU A 121 11.31 -11.53 -15.39
C LEU A 121 12.02 -11.28 -16.73
N THR A 122 12.72 -12.26 -17.28
CA THR A 122 13.50 -12.10 -18.53
C THR A 122 12.64 -12.11 -19.79
N ALA A 123 11.43 -12.67 -19.74
CA ALA A 123 10.44 -12.55 -20.83
C ALA A 123 9.97 -11.11 -21.09
N THR A 124 10.27 -10.16 -20.21
CA THR A 124 10.03 -8.74 -20.47
C THR A 124 10.95 -8.16 -21.55
N HIS A 125 12.09 -8.81 -21.81
CA HIS A 125 13.15 -8.33 -22.71
C HIS A 125 13.72 -6.95 -22.36
N ALA A 126 13.51 -6.49 -21.13
CA ALA A 126 14.14 -5.28 -20.62
C ALA A 126 15.63 -5.52 -20.34
N ARG A 127 16.43 -4.45 -20.42
CA ARG A 127 17.87 -4.50 -20.10
C ARG A 127 18.08 -4.68 -18.60
N ARG A 128 17.20 -4.07 -17.79
CA ARG A 128 17.20 -4.16 -16.33
C ARG A 128 15.82 -4.61 -15.84
N VAL A 129 15.78 -5.54 -14.91
CA VAL A 129 14.55 -5.93 -14.22
C VAL A 129 14.78 -5.91 -12.73
N ASP A 130 13.93 -5.20 -12.00
CA ASP A 130 13.96 -5.13 -10.55
C ASP A 130 12.73 -5.87 -10.00
N ILE A 131 12.93 -6.75 -9.03
CA ILE A 131 11.85 -7.37 -8.25
C ILE A 131 12.02 -6.94 -6.79
N VAL A 132 10.97 -6.38 -6.22
CA VAL A 132 11.04 -5.70 -4.92
C VAL A 132 10.06 -6.36 -3.96
N PHE A 133 10.54 -6.71 -2.76
CA PHE A 133 9.75 -7.36 -1.72
C PHE A 133 9.67 -6.52 -0.45
N ASP A 134 8.60 -6.71 0.31
CA ASP A 134 8.50 -6.19 1.67
C ASP A 134 9.61 -6.75 2.54
N GLN A 135 10.09 -5.89 3.44
CA GLN A 135 10.91 -6.26 4.59
C GLN A 135 10.00 -6.32 5.82
N TYR A 136 10.41 -7.09 6.82
CA TYR A 136 9.62 -7.28 8.03
C TYR A 136 10.46 -6.87 9.23
N PHE A 137 10.06 -5.80 9.91
CA PHE A 137 10.70 -5.31 11.13
C PHE A 137 9.97 -5.75 12.39
N SER A 138 10.60 -5.50 13.53
CA SER A 138 9.98 -5.63 14.86
C SER A 138 10.61 -4.56 15.77
N PRO A 139 9.81 -3.62 16.33
CA PRO A 139 8.39 -3.38 16.03
C PRO A 139 8.17 -2.92 14.57
N SER A 140 6.94 -3.06 14.07
CA SER A 140 6.57 -2.68 12.70
C SER A 140 5.41 -1.69 12.72
N ILE A 141 5.47 -0.69 11.83
CA ILE A 141 4.36 0.24 11.62
C ILE A 141 3.13 -0.44 11.01
N LYS A 142 3.32 -1.59 10.34
CA LYS A 142 2.27 -2.40 9.69
C LYS A 142 1.75 -3.55 10.55
N GLU A 143 2.11 -3.62 11.83
CA GLU A 143 1.73 -4.73 12.70
C GLU A 143 0.21 -4.88 12.82
N TYR A 144 -0.52 -3.77 12.93
CA TYR A 144 -1.98 -3.75 13.00
C TYR A 144 -2.63 -4.24 11.69
N GLU A 145 -2.23 -3.69 10.54
CA GLU A 145 -2.79 -4.10 9.26
C GLU A 145 -2.52 -5.58 8.93
N ARG A 146 -1.33 -6.06 9.29
CA ARG A 146 -0.96 -7.47 9.18
C ARG A 146 -1.87 -8.35 10.05
N ALA A 147 -2.19 -7.92 11.27
CA ALA A 147 -3.15 -8.62 12.12
C ALA A 147 -4.54 -8.70 11.46
N GLN A 148 -5.03 -7.61 10.86
CA GLN A 148 -6.30 -7.63 10.12
C GLN A 148 -6.27 -8.57 8.90
N ARG A 149 -5.15 -8.59 8.17
CA ARG A 149 -4.93 -9.48 7.02
C ARG A 149 -4.73 -10.96 7.43
N HIS A 150 -4.76 -11.27 8.73
CA HIS A 150 -4.46 -12.57 9.30
C HIS A 150 -3.07 -13.08 8.84
N GLU A 151 -2.12 -12.17 8.66
CA GLU A 151 -0.72 -12.54 8.53
C GLU A 151 -0.21 -12.90 9.91
N VAL A 152 0.39 -14.08 10.04
CA VAL A 152 0.74 -14.59 11.37
C VAL A 152 2.14 -15.18 11.36
N ARG A 153 2.91 -14.87 12.41
CA ARG A 153 4.12 -15.62 12.78
C ARG A 153 3.72 -16.92 13.48
N ASN A 154 3.03 -17.79 12.75
CA ASN A 154 2.46 -19.00 13.35
C ASN A 154 3.45 -20.18 13.40
N ARG A 155 4.36 -20.28 12.41
CA ARG A 155 5.25 -21.43 12.24
C ARG A 155 6.52 -21.03 11.50
N GLU A 156 7.66 -21.40 12.08
CA GLU A 156 8.94 -21.35 11.37
C GLU A 156 8.85 -22.18 10.08
N TYR A 157 9.48 -21.68 9.02
CA TYR A 157 9.54 -22.37 7.74
C TYR A 157 10.95 -22.34 7.20
N PHE A 158 11.45 -23.49 6.74
CA PHE A 158 12.78 -23.62 6.18
C PHE A 158 12.73 -24.24 4.79
N ILE A 159 13.45 -23.64 3.85
CA ILE A 159 13.68 -24.19 2.52
C ILE A 159 15.11 -24.69 2.48
N THR A 160 15.26 -26.00 2.41
CA THR A 160 16.56 -26.69 2.48
C THR A 160 17.29 -26.71 1.14
N GLY A 161 16.57 -26.57 0.02
CA GLY A 161 17.17 -26.55 -1.31
C GLY A 161 16.17 -26.58 -2.46
N PRO A 162 16.67 -26.53 -3.71
CA PRO A 162 15.84 -26.42 -4.91
C PRO A 162 14.93 -27.62 -5.17
N GLU A 163 15.32 -28.81 -4.73
CA GLU A 163 14.53 -30.05 -4.91
C GLU A 163 13.39 -30.20 -3.90
N GLN A 164 13.34 -29.37 -2.85
CA GLN A 164 12.27 -29.43 -1.87
C GLN A 164 10.92 -29.13 -2.55
N VAL A 165 9.95 -30.00 -2.28
CA VAL A 165 8.57 -29.88 -2.79
C VAL A 165 7.88 -28.73 -2.06
N ARG A 166 7.20 -27.87 -2.82
CA ARG A 166 6.45 -26.75 -2.25
C ARG A 166 5.23 -27.22 -1.46
N PRO A 167 4.68 -26.38 -0.56
CA PRO A 167 3.36 -26.61 0.02
C PRO A 167 2.30 -26.84 -1.06
N VAL A 168 1.31 -27.68 -0.74
CA VAL A 168 0.17 -27.97 -1.62
C VAL A 168 -0.55 -26.68 -1.99
N ASP A 169 -0.81 -25.84 -1.00
CA ASP A 169 -1.45 -24.53 -1.14
C ASP A 169 -0.41 -23.41 -0.95
N PHE A 170 0.38 -23.15 -1.99
CA PHE A 170 1.45 -22.14 -1.99
C PHE A 170 0.92 -20.74 -1.70
N ILE A 171 -0.24 -20.38 -2.28
CA ILE A 171 -0.83 -19.05 -2.13
C ILE A 171 -1.29 -18.81 -0.69
N LYS A 172 -1.83 -19.83 -0.03
CA LYS A 172 -2.15 -19.74 1.39
C LYS A 172 -0.90 -19.58 2.27
N GLU A 173 0.19 -20.27 1.93
CA GLU A 173 1.44 -20.17 2.69
C GLU A 173 2.11 -18.78 2.58
N LEU A 174 1.81 -18.02 1.52
CA LEU A 174 2.20 -16.62 1.42
C LEU A 174 1.57 -15.73 2.51
N ARG A 175 0.68 -16.22 3.39
CA ARG A 175 0.24 -15.46 4.59
C ARG A 175 1.18 -15.62 5.79
N ASN A 176 2.09 -16.60 5.75
CA ASN A 176 3.06 -16.85 6.80
C ASN A 176 4.32 -15.98 6.55
N ILE A 177 4.61 -15.08 7.47
CA ILE A 177 5.77 -14.17 7.36
C ILE A 177 7.08 -14.95 7.29
N GLU A 178 7.23 -16.01 8.10
CA GLU A 178 8.44 -16.84 8.09
C GLU A 178 8.64 -17.55 6.75
N PHE A 179 7.55 -18.00 6.13
CA PHE A 179 7.60 -18.56 4.78
C PHE A 179 8.02 -17.53 3.74
N LYS A 180 7.44 -16.32 3.77
CA LYS A 180 7.80 -15.22 2.87
C LYS A 180 9.30 -14.93 2.95
N GLN A 181 9.84 -14.78 4.16
CA GLN A 181 11.25 -14.52 4.39
C GLN A 181 12.14 -15.68 3.91
N ALA A 182 11.81 -16.91 4.28
CA ALA A 182 12.55 -18.10 3.86
C ALA A 182 12.57 -18.25 2.34
N PHE A 183 11.45 -17.95 1.67
CA PHE A 183 11.32 -17.99 0.23
C PHE A 183 12.20 -16.95 -0.47
N ILE A 184 12.21 -15.70 0.02
CA ILE A 184 13.05 -14.65 -0.55
C ILE A 184 14.54 -14.99 -0.36
N ASN A 185 14.94 -15.45 0.83
CA ASN A 185 16.32 -15.88 1.10
C ASN A 185 16.74 -17.06 0.19
N PHE A 186 15.81 -17.99 -0.08
CA PHE A 186 16.03 -19.05 -1.05
C PHE A 186 16.24 -18.50 -2.46
N LEU A 187 15.46 -17.51 -2.92
CA LEU A 187 15.67 -16.87 -4.22
C LEU A 187 17.06 -16.21 -4.28
N ILE A 188 17.45 -15.48 -3.24
CA ILE A 188 18.74 -14.77 -3.19
C ILE A 188 19.92 -15.74 -3.39
N THR A 189 19.86 -16.88 -2.71
CA THR A 189 20.91 -17.92 -2.76
C THR A 189 20.86 -18.71 -4.06
N HIS A 190 19.68 -19.17 -4.49
CA HIS A 190 19.52 -19.95 -5.72
C HIS A 190 19.84 -19.14 -6.97
N TRP A 191 19.53 -17.84 -7.02
CA TRP A 191 19.86 -16.99 -8.17
C TRP A 191 21.35 -16.74 -8.36
N SER A 192 22.16 -16.99 -7.33
CA SER A 192 23.62 -16.89 -7.42
C SER A 192 24.27 -18.15 -8.03
N THR A 193 23.51 -19.21 -8.31
CA THR A 193 24.07 -20.44 -8.87
C THR A 193 24.24 -20.36 -10.39
N ASN A 194 25.25 -21.05 -10.93
CA ASN A 194 25.53 -21.02 -12.37
C ASN A 194 24.42 -21.64 -13.24
N GLU A 195 23.55 -22.49 -12.69
CA GLU A 195 22.39 -23.02 -13.44
C GLU A 195 21.38 -21.92 -13.83
N MET A 196 21.42 -20.76 -13.16
CA MET A 196 20.55 -19.62 -13.47
C MET A 196 21.08 -18.78 -14.63
N ALA A 197 22.33 -18.98 -15.06
CA ALA A 197 22.97 -18.18 -16.10
C ALA A 197 22.20 -18.18 -17.43
N GLU A 198 21.69 -19.35 -17.83
CA GLU A 198 20.90 -19.50 -19.07
C GLU A 198 19.55 -18.76 -18.99
N PHE A 199 18.97 -18.64 -17.80
CA PHE A 199 17.69 -17.97 -17.58
C PHE A 199 17.82 -16.45 -17.50
N ILE A 200 18.92 -15.96 -16.91
CA ILE A 200 19.23 -14.52 -16.79
C ILE A 200 19.59 -13.92 -18.16
N GLY A 201 20.39 -14.65 -18.95
CA GLY A 201 20.82 -14.20 -20.27
C GLY A 201 21.53 -12.85 -20.20
N ASN A 202 21.08 -11.89 -21.01
CA ASN A 202 21.69 -10.55 -21.11
C ASN A 202 20.99 -9.49 -20.25
N THR A 203 20.08 -9.90 -19.36
CA THR A 203 19.32 -8.98 -18.50
C THR A 203 20.02 -8.82 -17.15
N ILE A 204 20.09 -7.59 -16.65
CA ILE A 204 20.52 -7.32 -15.27
C ILE A 204 19.28 -7.49 -14.37
N ILE A 205 19.37 -8.39 -13.39
CA ILE A 205 18.29 -8.65 -12.44
C ILE A 205 18.67 -8.07 -11.09
N ASN A 206 17.80 -7.26 -10.49
CA ASN A 206 17.95 -6.78 -9.13
C ASN A 206 16.84 -7.36 -8.26
N LEU A 207 17.20 -8.02 -7.16
CA LEU A 207 16.25 -8.45 -6.14
C LEU A 207 16.45 -7.57 -4.91
N ASN A 208 15.46 -6.74 -4.57
CA ASN A 208 15.47 -5.95 -3.35
C ASN A 208 14.64 -6.62 -2.26
N TYR A 209 15.28 -6.84 -1.10
CA TYR A 209 14.64 -7.29 0.12
C TYR A 209 15.24 -6.57 1.33
N LYS A 210 16.21 -7.15 2.05
CA LYS A 210 17.00 -6.46 3.10
C LYS A 210 18.13 -5.64 2.48
N GLU A 211 18.76 -6.23 1.47
CA GLU A 211 19.72 -5.60 0.59
C GLU A 211 19.22 -5.77 -0.85
N CYS A 212 19.79 -5.00 -1.76
CA CYS A 212 19.56 -5.18 -3.19
C CYS A 212 20.66 -6.09 -3.76
N TYR A 213 20.30 -7.29 -4.19
CA TYR A 213 21.22 -8.22 -4.85
C TYR A 213 21.10 -8.08 -6.36
N THR A 214 22.22 -7.80 -7.02
CA THR A 214 22.30 -7.71 -8.48
C THR A 214 22.84 -9.02 -9.05
N TYR A 215 22.22 -9.53 -10.10
CA TYR A 215 22.60 -10.73 -10.83
C TYR A 215 22.80 -10.41 -12.31
N SER A 216 23.89 -10.93 -12.86
CA SER A 216 24.19 -10.88 -14.30
C SER A 216 24.86 -12.18 -14.71
N ALA A 217 24.65 -12.60 -15.96
CA ALA A 217 25.25 -13.82 -16.49
C ALA A 217 26.28 -13.49 -17.57
N HIS A 218 27.43 -14.16 -17.50
CA HIS A 218 28.47 -14.08 -18.51
C HIS A 218 29.18 -15.43 -18.62
N ASN A 219 29.35 -15.95 -19.84
CA ASN A 219 30.00 -17.24 -20.11
C ASN A 219 29.48 -18.41 -19.25
N ASN A 220 28.15 -18.56 -19.14
CA ASN A 220 27.48 -19.58 -18.30
C ASN A 220 27.82 -19.50 -16.80
N SER A 221 28.34 -18.37 -16.33
CA SER A 221 28.54 -18.11 -14.91
C SER A 221 27.72 -16.91 -14.47
N VAL A 222 27.10 -17.03 -13.29
CA VAL A 222 26.39 -15.92 -12.67
C VAL A 222 27.35 -15.14 -11.79
N THR A 223 27.37 -13.82 -11.98
CA THR A 223 27.99 -12.88 -11.04
C THR A 223 26.87 -12.27 -10.21
N SER A 224 27.00 -12.37 -8.88
CA SER A 224 26.10 -11.72 -7.93
C SER A 224 26.87 -10.90 -6.90
N TYR A 225 26.30 -9.76 -6.51
CA TYR A 225 26.81 -8.91 -5.45
C TYR A 225 25.68 -8.10 -4.80
N ALA A 226 25.85 -7.73 -3.54
CA ALA A 226 24.99 -6.77 -2.87
C ALA A 226 25.34 -5.36 -3.35
N TYR A 227 24.33 -4.59 -3.76
CA TYR A 227 24.48 -3.23 -4.24
C TYR A 227 23.86 -2.24 -3.25
N ASP A 228 24.71 -1.72 -2.38
CA ASP A 228 24.32 -0.87 -1.25
C ASP A 228 23.47 0.34 -1.67
N ASN A 229 23.81 0.97 -2.79
CA ASN A 229 23.10 2.17 -3.29
C ASN A 229 21.63 1.93 -3.65
N LEU A 230 21.22 0.67 -3.90
CA LEU A 230 19.82 0.32 -4.16
C LEU A 230 19.14 -0.37 -2.98
N SER A 231 19.85 -0.63 -1.87
CA SER A 231 19.35 -1.52 -0.81
C SER A 231 18.23 -0.93 0.05
N CYS A 232 18.16 0.40 0.22
CA CYS A 232 17.10 1.10 0.98
C CYS A 232 16.67 0.40 2.28
N GLN A 233 17.65 0.01 3.12
CA GLN A 233 17.48 -0.88 4.28
C GLN A 233 16.47 -0.44 5.34
N ASN A 234 16.12 0.86 5.37
CA ASN A 234 15.19 1.44 6.34
C ASN A 234 13.73 1.39 5.85
N HIS A 235 13.49 1.00 4.61
CA HIS A 235 12.14 0.93 4.06
C HIS A 235 11.53 -0.44 4.39
N GLU A 236 10.31 -0.44 4.92
CA GLU A 236 9.60 -1.68 5.22
C GLU A 236 8.88 -2.22 3.98
N GLU A 237 8.17 -1.37 3.25
CA GLU A 237 7.23 -1.79 2.21
C GLU A 237 7.83 -1.77 0.81
N ALA A 238 7.38 -2.70 -0.03
CA ALA A 238 7.83 -2.81 -1.41
C ALA A 238 7.49 -1.56 -2.24
N ASP A 239 6.37 -0.89 -1.96
CA ASP A 239 5.93 0.30 -2.69
C ASP A 239 6.97 1.44 -2.64
N THR A 240 7.36 1.89 -1.44
CA THR A 240 8.35 2.95 -1.25
C THR A 240 9.71 2.56 -1.82
N LYS A 241 10.07 1.27 -1.75
CA LYS A 241 11.30 0.74 -2.36
C LYS A 241 11.25 0.77 -3.89
N ILE A 242 10.10 0.47 -4.50
CA ILE A 242 9.89 0.58 -5.95
C ILE A 242 10.11 2.04 -6.38
N ILE A 243 9.50 3.01 -5.70
CA ILE A 243 9.70 4.43 -6.00
C ILE A 243 11.19 4.81 -5.86
N PHE A 244 11.85 4.37 -4.79
CA PHE A 244 13.28 4.61 -4.60
C PHE A 244 14.11 4.08 -5.78
N HIS A 245 13.87 2.85 -6.23
CA HIS A 245 14.54 2.26 -7.38
C HIS A 245 14.36 3.08 -8.66
N ILE A 246 13.16 3.61 -8.89
CA ILE A 246 12.84 4.48 -10.04
C ILE A 246 13.61 5.80 -9.95
N CYS A 247 13.63 6.44 -8.78
CA CYS A 247 14.38 7.68 -8.56
C CYS A 247 15.90 7.52 -8.79
N GLN A 248 16.44 6.31 -8.61
CA GLN A 248 17.84 6.00 -8.87
C GLN A 248 18.16 5.64 -10.33
N MET A 249 17.19 5.66 -11.24
CA MET A 249 17.42 5.36 -12.66
C MET A 249 18.32 6.42 -13.31
N GLY A 250 19.31 5.96 -14.07
CA GLY A 250 20.24 6.81 -14.81
C GLY A 250 19.64 7.38 -16.09
N ASN A 251 20.41 8.26 -16.74
CA ASN A 251 20.03 8.88 -18.02
C ASN A 251 20.01 7.88 -19.20
N ASP A 252 20.50 6.66 -18.99
CA ASP A 252 20.52 5.56 -19.96
C ASP A 252 19.21 4.75 -19.99
N VAL A 253 18.24 5.10 -19.14
CA VAL A 253 16.91 4.49 -19.07
C VAL A 253 15.88 5.55 -19.47
N SER A 254 15.09 5.30 -20.52
CA SER A 254 14.07 6.24 -20.99
C SER A 254 12.67 5.82 -20.57
N ASP A 255 12.35 4.52 -20.67
CA ASP A 255 11.01 4.00 -20.40
C ASP A 255 11.05 2.91 -19.32
N VAL A 256 10.24 3.08 -18.27
CA VAL A 256 10.09 2.14 -17.15
C VAL A 256 8.65 1.66 -17.03
N SER A 257 8.46 0.34 -16.85
CA SER A 257 7.15 -0.23 -16.52
C SER A 257 7.14 -0.82 -15.10
N ILE A 258 6.12 -0.48 -14.32
CA ILE A 258 5.87 -1.05 -12.99
C ILE A 258 4.72 -2.06 -13.10
N LYS A 259 4.91 -3.27 -12.61
CA LYS A 259 3.89 -4.33 -12.58
C LYS A 259 3.42 -4.56 -11.15
N THR A 260 2.19 -4.15 -10.87
CA THR A 260 1.58 -4.25 -9.53
C THR A 260 0.05 -4.20 -9.61
N SER A 261 -0.63 -4.59 -8.52
CA SER A 261 -2.04 -4.23 -8.28
C SER A 261 -2.22 -3.26 -7.13
N ASP A 262 -1.13 -2.83 -6.50
CA ASP A 262 -1.18 -1.91 -5.38
C ASP A 262 -1.46 -0.49 -5.85
N THR A 263 -2.40 0.16 -5.17
CA THR A 263 -2.78 1.54 -5.45
C THR A 263 -1.76 2.50 -4.85
N ASP A 264 -1.14 2.11 -3.74
CA ASP A 264 -0.25 2.95 -2.94
C ASP A 264 0.97 3.36 -3.80
N ILE A 265 1.46 2.46 -4.65
CA ILE A 265 2.53 2.74 -5.63
C ILE A 265 2.18 3.89 -6.58
N LEU A 266 0.95 3.96 -7.10
CA LEU A 266 0.55 5.04 -8.02
C LEU A 266 0.62 6.40 -7.31
N ILE A 267 0.09 6.44 -6.10
CA ILE A 267 -0.05 7.66 -5.28
C ILE A 267 1.30 8.15 -4.81
N VAL A 268 2.11 7.25 -4.25
CA VAL A 268 3.46 7.56 -3.80
C VAL A 268 4.32 7.97 -4.99
N MET A 269 4.21 7.31 -6.15
CA MET A 269 4.96 7.73 -7.34
C MET A 269 4.55 9.13 -7.82
N LEU A 270 3.25 9.42 -7.94
CA LEU A 270 2.76 10.75 -8.34
C LEU A 270 3.30 11.85 -7.42
N GLY A 271 3.28 11.61 -6.10
CA GLY A 271 3.79 12.55 -5.10
C GLY A 271 5.32 12.72 -5.06
N ASN A 272 6.08 11.87 -5.76
CA ASN A 272 7.55 11.87 -5.74
C ASN A 272 8.19 12.04 -7.14
N MET A 273 7.41 12.46 -8.14
CA MET A 273 7.90 12.66 -9.53
C MET A 273 9.03 13.70 -9.64
N ASP A 274 9.08 14.66 -8.72
CA ASP A 274 10.10 15.70 -8.59
C ASP A 274 11.43 15.22 -8.00
N HIS A 275 11.47 13.99 -7.47
CA HIS A 275 12.69 13.35 -6.97
C HIS A 275 13.43 12.48 -8.01
N LEU A 276 12.92 12.42 -9.25
CA LEU A 276 13.58 11.68 -10.33
C LEU A 276 14.93 12.31 -10.69
N ARG A 277 15.97 11.47 -10.76
CA ARG A 277 17.30 11.90 -11.25
C ARG A 277 17.33 12.18 -12.75
N ASN A 278 16.49 11.47 -13.51
CA ASN A 278 16.39 11.58 -14.95
C ASN A 278 15.06 12.25 -15.33
N ASN A 279 15.13 13.50 -15.81
CA ASN A 279 13.96 14.29 -16.19
C ASN A 279 13.25 13.78 -17.46
N ASN A 280 13.90 12.93 -18.25
CA ASN A 280 13.33 12.36 -19.47
C ASN A 280 12.70 10.98 -19.23
N LEU A 281 12.72 10.49 -17.98
CA LEU A 281 12.18 9.18 -17.63
C LEU A 281 10.67 9.16 -17.76
N LYS A 282 10.16 8.23 -18.58
CA LYS A 282 8.73 7.94 -18.69
C LYS A 282 8.37 6.73 -17.86
N ILE A 283 7.35 6.88 -17.03
CA ILE A 283 6.94 5.88 -16.06
C ILE A 283 5.54 5.39 -16.42
N TYR A 284 5.45 4.09 -16.63
CA TYR A 284 4.23 3.38 -16.96
C TYR A 284 3.91 2.38 -15.85
N MET A 285 2.63 2.15 -15.62
CA MET A 285 2.15 1.20 -14.63
C MET A 285 1.15 0.24 -15.26
N GLU A 286 1.48 -1.05 -15.18
CA GLU A 286 0.62 -2.17 -15.51
C GLU A 286 -0.17 -2.55 -14.26
N TYR A 287 -1.33 -1.92 -14.09
CA TYR A 287 -2.16 -2.04 -12.90
C TYR A 287 -3.19 -3.18 -13.00
N GLY A 288 -3.25 -4.03 -11.98
CA GLY A 288 -4.31 -5.03 -11.82
C GLY A 288 -4.00 -6.40 -12.42
N THR A 289 -4.96 -7.33 -12.32
CA THR A 289 -4.78 -8.73 -12.72
C THR A 289 -5.30 -8.97 -14.14
N MET A 290 -5.08 -10.17 -14.72
CA MET A 290 -5.38 -10.48 -16.13
C MET A 290 -6.75 -10.00 -16.66
N HIS A 291 -7.80 -9.97 -15.83
CA HIS A 291 -9.16 -9.57 -16.23
C HIS A 291 -9.47 -8.08 -16.03
N SER A 292 -8.68 -7.37 -15.21
CA SER A 292 -8.86 -5.96 -14.87
C SER A 292 -7.63 -5.11 -15.20
N LYS A 293 -6.73 -5.63 -16.05
CA LYS A 293 -5.45 -5.00 -16.36
C LYS A 293 -5.68 -3.64 -17.03
N LYS A 294 -5.12 -2.61 -16.42
CA LYS A 294 -5.09 -1.24 -16.92
C LYS A 294 -3.64 -0.84 -17.16
N TRP A 295 -3.45 0.04 -18.14
CA TRP A 295 -2.17 0.67 -18.41
C TRP A 295 -2.31 2.14 -18.05
N ILE A 296 -1.41 2.63 -17.20
CA ILE A 296 -1.43 4.00 -16.72
C ILE A 296 -0.10 4.64 -17.07
N ASN A 297 -0.14 5.72 -17.84
CA ASN A 297 1.01 6.58 -18.08
C ASN A 297 1.13 7.57 -16.92
N ILE A 298 1.97 7.25 -15.93
CA ILE A 298 2.11 8.08 -14.71
C ILE A 298 2.70 9.44 -15.07
N SER A 299 3.65 9.49 -16.00
CA SER A 299 4.28 10.75 -16.44
C SER A 299 3.26 11.71 -17.06
N GLU A 300 2.36 11.23 -17.92
CA GLU A 300 1.29 12.05 -18.50
C GLU A 300 0.20 12.40 -17.48
N LEU A 301 -0.12 11.47 -16.59
CA LEU A 301 -1.07 11.71 -15.51
C LEU A 301 -0.59 12.84 -14.59
N GLN A 302 0.70 12.87 -14.25
CA GLN A 302 1.28 13.95 -13.45
C GLN A 302 1.17 15.32 -14.13
N ILE A 303 1.36 15.39 -15.46
CA ILE A 303 1.15 16.63 -16.23
C ILE A 303 -0.32 17.06 -16.17
N THR A 304 -1.24 16.11 -16.30
CA THR A 304 -2.69 16.36 -16.31
C THR A 304 -3.22 16.84 -14.96
N LEU A 305 -2.77 16.21 -13.87
CA LEU A 305 -3.18 16.55 -12.50
C LEU A 305 -2.49 17.82 -11.99
N GLY A 306 -1.27 18.08 -12.45
CA GLY A 306 -0.43 19.20 -12.00
C GLY A 306 0.30 18.92 -10.68
N PRO A 307 1.40 19.64 -10.41
CA PRO A 307 2.33 19.32 -9.33
C PRO A 307 1.70 19.47 -7.94
N LEU A 308 0.85 20.48 -7.73
CA LEU A 308 0.24 20.74 -6.43
C LEU A 308 -0.66 19.58 -5.99
N LEU A 309 -1.50 19.08 -6.90
CA LEU A 309 -2.39 17.96 -6.60
C LEU A 309 -1.54 16.71 -6.33
N CYS A 310 -0.61 16.38 -7.23
CA CYS A 310 0.27 15.22 -7.07
C CYS A 310 1.01 15.20 -5.72
N GLN A 311 1.61 16.32 -5.30
CA GLN A 311 2.31 16.44 -4.02
C GLN A 311 1.37 16.30 -2.80
N SER A 312 0.09 16.67 -2.95
CA SER A 312 -0.91 16.53 -1.88
C SER A 312 -1.49 15.12 -1.76
N LEU A 313 -1.41 14.30 -2.81
CA LEU A 313 -2.03 12.97 -2.87
C LEU A 313 -1.54 12.02 -1.77
N PRO A 314 -0.24 11.90 -1.44
CA PRO A 314 0.20 11.01 -0.36
C PRO A 314 -0.41 11.36 1.00
N GLY A 315 -0.49 12.66 1.33
CA GLY A 315 -1.09 13.11 2.59
C GLY A 315 -2.62 12.91 2.61
N PHE A 316 -3.29 13.15 1.48
CA PHE A 316 -4.71 12.85 1.36
C PHE A 316 -4.99 11.34 1.51
N HIS A 317 -4.20 10.52 0.80
CA HIS A 317 -4.30 9.06 0.81
C HIS A 317 -4.11 8.47 2.20
N ALA A 318 -3.10 8.95 2.95
CA ALA A 318 -2.93 8.60 4.35
C ALA A 318 -4.22 8.92 5.13
N LEU A 319 -4.77 10.13 5.04
CA LEU A 319 -5.96 10.50 5.81
C LEU A 319 -7.26 9.76 5.43
N THR A 320 -7.40 9.30 4.18
CA THR A 320 -8.64 8.69 3.68
C THR A 320 -8.59 7.18 3.56
N GLU A 321 -7.39 6.60 3.55
CA GLU A 321 -7.17 5.19 3.30
C GLU A 321 -6.24 4.54 4.33
N ASP A 322 -5.82 5.25 5.40
CA ASP A 322 -4.75 4.72 6.26
C ASP A 322 -5.08 3.41 6.94
N ASP A 323 -4.00 2.65 7.03
CA ASP A 323 -3.82 1.41 7.75
C ASP A 323 -3.44 1.66 9.23
N ILE A 324 -3.57 2.91 9.70
CA ILE A 324 -3.31 3.40 11.06
C ILE A 324 -4.65 3.80 11.68
N ASP A 325 -5.26 2.91 12.45
CA ASP A 325 -6.39 3.24 13.34
C ASP A 325 -5.90 3.28 14.80
N ASN A 326 -6.44 4.25 15.54
CA ASN A 326 -6.05 4.74 16.87
C ASN A 326 -5.79 3.63 17.91
N GLU A 327 -4.75 3.82 18.73
CA GLU A 327 -4.67 3.21 20.07
C GLU A 327 -5.95 3.60 20.83
N GLU A 328 -6.85 2.64 21.06
CA GLU A 328 -7.72 2.72 22.24
C GLU A 328 -6.77 2.62 23.44
N SER A 329 -6.54 3.76 24.09
CA SER A 329 -6.01 3.76 25.45
C SER A 329 -7.05 3.07 26.34
N ASP A 330 -6.83 1.79 26.63
CA ASP A 330 -7.55 0.99 27.64
C ASP A 330 -7.27 1.49 29.08
N ASP A 331 -7.25 2.80 29.29
CA ASP A 331 -7.11 3.43 30.61
C ASP A 331 -8.39 4.19 30.92
N ASP A 332 -9.50 3.47 31.15
CA ASP A 332 -10.68 3.97 31.88
C ASP A 332 -11.58 2.80 32.35
N GLU A 333 -10.98 1.77 33.00
CA GLU A 333 -11.72 0.92 33.96
C GLU A 333 -11.48 1.44 35.38
N GLU A 334 -12.06 2.60 35.70
CA GLU A 334 -12.18 3.03 37.09
C GLU A 334 -13.29 2.24 37.79
N LEU A 335 -12.85 1.16 38.45
CA LEU A 335 -13.43 0.46 39.60
C LEU A 335 -14.71 1.10 40.21
N ILE A 336 -15.88 0.63 39.77
CA ILE A 336 -17.08 0.64 40.63
C ILE A 336 -17.02 -0.63 41.48
N THR A 337 -16.32 -0.56 42.61
CA THR A 337 -16.45 -1.57 43.67
C THR A 337 -17.74 -1.30 44.45
N ASP A 338 -18.65 -2.25 44.37
CA ASP A 338 -19.76 -2.45 45.31
C ASP A 338 -19.28 -2.32 46.77
N VAL A 339 -19.95 -1.44 47.52
CA VAL A 339 -20.00 -1.54 48.98
C VAL A 339 -21.47 -1.48 49.38
N SER A 340 -22.04 -2.67 49.58
CA SER A 340 -23.26 -2.89 50.35
C SER A 340 -22.94 -2.90 51.84
N ASP A 341 -23.79 -2.19 52.60
CA ASP A 341 -24.16 -2.36 54.01
C ASP A 341 -23.09 -2.16 55.11
N TYR A 342 -23.36 -1.21 56.02
CA TYR A 342 -23.75 -1.48 57.43
C TYR A 342 -23.91 -0.17 58.22
N ASP A 343 -25.15 0.09 58.63
CA ASP A 343 -25.63 0.47 59.97
C ASP A 343 -25.17 1.71 60.78
N GLU A 344 -26.19 2.18 61.53
CA GLU A 344 -26.20 2.90 62.81
C GLU A 344 -26.24 4.45 62.89
N ASN A 345 -27.44 4.91 63.32
CA ASN A 345 -27.70 5.87 64.40
C ASN A 345 -27.19 7.32 64.28
N ASN A 346 -28.08 8.25 63.90
CA ASN A 346 -28.77 9.17 64.83
C ASN A 346 -29.80 10.04 64.11
#